data_AF-A0A0L6UZ65-F1
#
_entry.id   AF-A0A0L6UZ65-F1
#
_cell.length_a   1.000
_cell.length_b   1.000
_cell.length_c   1.000
_cell.angle_alpha   90.00
_cell.angle_beta   90.00
_cell.angle_gamma   90.00
#
_symmetry.space_group_name_H-M   'P 1'
#
loop_
_entity.id
_entity.type
_entity.pdbx_description
1 polymer ?
#
loop_
_entity_poly.entity_id
_entity_poly.type
_entity_poly.pdbx_seq_one_letter_code
_entity_poly.pdbx_strand_id
1 'polypeptide(L)'
;MECSGDDIPPDAPLTFHVELIKIQNRRYDARPVKKLGIETTHKPPTCAIKSKKGDRLAMIYVGTLKSDGLQFDAIKTPDTPFEFNLGAGEVIQGWEEGLEDMCIGERRRLVIPASMGYGHSGNYGSDPPIPADADLVFDTALLDIRNKAAHNKPMISKRPDDDDQGRWLWGWTVLESLGYILECILVFF
;
A
#
# COMPACT_ATOMS: atom_id res chain seq x y z
N MET A 1 27.16 1.93 -6.61
CA MET A 1 28.10 2.92 -6.05
C MET A 1 27.36 3.55 -4.89
N GLU A 2 27.38 2.88 -3.75
CA GLU A 2 26.74 3.36 -2.52
C GLU A 2 27.58 4.50 -1.95
N CYS A 3 26.96 5.67 -1.78
CA CYS A 3 27.55 6.73 -0.97
C CYS A 3 27.39 6.32 0.50
N SER A 4 28.45 5.76 1.07
CA SER A 4 28.57 5.62 2.52
C SER A 4 28.74 7.01 3.14
N GLY A 5 28.08 7.28 4.27
CA GLY A 5 28.15 8.57 4.98
C GLY A 5 29.53 8.91 5.58
N ASP A 6 30.53 8.04 5.39
CA ASP A 6 31.89 8.19 5.90
C ASP A 6 32.82 9.01 4.97
N ASP A 7 32.36 9.39 3.76
CA ASP A 7 33.19 10.04 2.73
C ASP A 7 33.18 11.59 2.76
N ILE A 8 32.74 12.20 3.86
CA ILE A 8 32.74 13.68 3.99
C ILE A 8 33.99 14.10 4.78
N PRO A 9 34.99 14.75 4.14
CA PRO A 9 36.20 15.16 4.83
C PRO A 9 35.89 16.21 5.91
N PRO A 10 36.73 16.30 6.97
CA PRO A 10 36.63 17.36 7.95
C PRO A 10 36.64 18.73 7.25
N ASP A 11 35.75 19.62 7.68
CA ASP A 11 35.60 21.00 7.18
C ASP A 11 35.11 21.16 5.73
N ALA A 12 34.61 20.09 5.09
CA ALA A 12 34.02 20.18 3.76
C ALA A 12 32.74 21.05 3.77
N PRO A 13 32.64 22.10 2.93
CA PRO A 13 31.41 22.86 2.80
C PRO A 13 30.34 22.02 2.10
N LEU A 14 29.19 21.83 2.75
CA LEU A 14 28.06 21.10 2.19
C LEU A 14 27.08 22.07 1.51
N THR A 15 26.72 21.77 0.27
CA THR A 15 25.66 22.48 -0.45
C THR A 15 24.45 21.57 -0.58
N PHE A 16 23.31 22.02 -0.05
CA PHE A 16 22.05 21.30 -0.14
C PHE A 16 21.07 22.07 -1.01
N HIS A 17 20.46 21.39 -1.97
CA HIS A 17 19.27 21.89 -2.64
C HIS A 17 18.05 21.47 -1.81
N VAL A 18 17.54 22.39 -1.01
CA VAL A 18 16.38 22.16 -0.13
C VAL A 18 15.16 22.83 -0.75
N GLU A 19 14.16 22.02 -1.09
CA GLU A 19 12.83 22.52 -1.44
C GLU A 19 11.91 22.46 -0.22
N LEU A 20 11.41 23.62 0.19
CA LEU A 20 10.43 23.72 1.25
C LEU A 20 9.06 23.31 0.71
N ILE A 21 8.68 22.06 0.96
CA ILE A 21 7.38 21.54 0.49
C ILE A 21 6.21 22.20 1.25
N LYS A 22 6.28 22.31 2.59
CA LYS A 22 5.26 22.96 3.43
C LYS A 22 5.78 23.25 4.84
N ILE A 23 5.60 24.47 5.36
CA ILE A 23 5.76 24.76 6.80
C ILE A 23 4.46 24.41 7.50
N GLN A 24 4.48 23.39 8.35
CA GLN A 24 3.40 23.17 9.30
C GLN A 24 3.71 23.98 10.55
N ASN A 25 3.10 25.16 10.68
CA ASN A 25 3.17 25.98 11.89
C ASN A 25 2.34 25.29 13.00
N ARG A 26 2.85 24.18 13.54
CA ARG A 26 2.16 23.37 14.55
C ARG A 26 2.23 24.08 15.89
N ARG A 27 1.34 25.05 16.13
CA ARG A 27 0.71 25.05 17.45
C ARG A 27 -0.20 23.83 17.44
N TYR A 28 0.21 22.75 18.10
CA TYR A 28 -0.67 21.61 18.30
C TYR A 28 -1.94 22.15 18.95
N ASP A 29 -3.03 22.14 18.19
CA ASP A 29 -4.29 22.67 18.64
C ASP A 29 -4.80 21.72 19.72
N ALA A 30 -4.68 22.11 20.99
CA ALA A 30 -5.12 21.28 22.11
C ALA A 30 -6.65 21.20 22.24
N ARG A 31 -7.42 21.82 21.32
CA ARG A 31 -8.88 21.75 21.35
C ARG A 31 -9.35 20.30 21.15
N PRO A 32 -10.24 19.80 22.03
CA PRO A 32 -10.81 18.47 21.86
C PRO A 32 -11.53 18.33 20.53
N VAL A 33 -11.29 17.22 19.85
CA VAL A 33 -11.95 16.87 18.61
C VAL A 33 -13.22 16.09 18.95
N LYS A 34 -14.35 16.46 18.33
CA LYS A 34 -15.65 15.81 18.60
C LYS A 34 -16.04 14.78 17.54
N LYS A 35 -15.39 14.80 16.39
CA LYS A 35 -15.71 13.98 15.22
C LYS A 35 -14.43 13.58 14.50
N LEU A 36 -14.43 12.40 13.90
CA LEU A 36 -13.34 11.96 13.04
C LEU A 36 -13.06 12.98 11.94
N GLY A 37 -11.83 13.48 11.90
CA GLY A 37 -11.32 14.30 10.80
C GLY A 37 -10.60 13.42 9.79
N ILE A 38 -10.98 13.50 8.51
CA ILE A 38 -10.33 12.77 7.42
C ILE A 38 -9.83 13.79 6.41
N GLU A 39 -8.51 13.90 6.26
CA GLU A 39 -7.87 14.76 5.27
C GLU A 39 -7.08 13.89 4.29
N THR A 40 -7.43 13.90 3.00
CA THR A 40 -6.61 13.24 1.97
C THR A 40 -5.42 14.14 1.64
N THR A 41 -4.22 13.70 2.02
CA THR A 41 -2.97 14.45 1.81
C THR A 41 -2.33 14.17 0.45
N HIS A 42 -2.58 12.99 -0.12
CA HIS A 42 -2.18 12.63 -1.46
C HIS A 42 -3.22 11.68 -2.06
N LYS A 43 -3.66 11.97 -3.29
CA LYS A 43 -4.57 11.10 -4.04
C LYS A 43 -3.88 10.63 -5.32
N PRO A 44 -3.81 9.31 -5.58
CA PRO A 44 -3.24 8.81 -6.82
C PRO A 44 -4.09 9.25 -8.03
N PRO A 45 -3.48 9.41 -9.21
CA PRO A 45 -4.19 9.86 -10.41
C PRO A 45 -5.24 8.84 -10.87
N THR A 46 -5.00 7.56 -10.59
CA THR A 46 -5.92 6.46 -10.89
C THR A 46 -6.38 5.78 -9.61
N CYS A 47 -7.67 5.44 -9.56
CA CYS A 47 -8.27 4.77 -8.42
C CYS A 47 -9.26 3.71 -8.92
N ALA A 48 -8.70 2.60 -9.40
CA ALA A 48 -9.50 1.50 -9.94
C ALA A 48 -10.15 0.66 -8.84
N ILE A 49 -9.48 0.52 -7.70
CA ILE A 49 -9.93 -0.27 -6.55
C ILE A 49 -9.89 0.63 -5.32
N LYS A 50 -10.98 0.62 -4.56
CA LYS A 50 -11.12 1.31 -3.28
C LYS A 50 -11.29 0.31 -2.15
N SER A 51 -10.77 0.65 -0.99
CA SER A 51 -10.99 -0.11 0.24
C SER A 51 -12.47 -0.10 0.63
N LYS A 52 -12.95 -1.25 1.09
CA LYS A 52 -14.28 -1.44 1.67
C LYS A 52 -14.22 -2.44 2.81
N LYS A 53 -15.28 -2.47 3.63
CA LYS A 53 -15.41 -3.48 4.71
C LYS A 53 -15.30 -4.89 4.15
N GLY A 54 -14.54 -5.74 4.83
CA GLY A 54 -14.16 -7.09 4.43
C GLY A 54 -12.82 -7.17 3.70
N ASP A 55 -12.24 -6.05 3.27
CA ASP A 55 -10.92 -6.04 2.63
C ASP A 55 -9.81 -6.20 3.66
N ARG A 56 -8.76 -6.96 3.29
CA ARG A 56 -7.50 -6.99 4.05
C ARG A 56 -6.58 -5.88 3.55
N LEU A 57 -6.32 -4.87 4.36
CA LEU A 57 -5.49 -3.73 3.97
C LEU A 57 -4.05 -3.94 4.41
N ALA A 58 -3.10 -3.51 3.58
CA ALA A 58 -1.68 -3.41 3.94
C ALA A 58 -1.27 -1.92 3.92
N MET A 59 -0.73 -1.39 5.01
CA MET A 59 -0.40 0.03 5.11
C MET A 59 0.83 0.36 5.92
N ILE A 60 1.34 1.56 5.68
CA ILE A 60 2.31 2.26 6.54
C ILE A 60 1.62 3.43 7.23
N TYR A 61 2.07 3.76 8.43
CA TYR A 61 1.49 4.86 9.20
C TYR A 61 2.47 5.43 10.23
N VAL A 62 2.14 6.62 10.70
CA VAL A 62 2.75 7.24 11.87
C VAL A 62 1.62 7.75 12.77
N GLY A 63 1.56 7.25 14.00
CA GLY A 63 0.62 7.67 15.04
C GLY A 63 1.27 8.66 16.01
N THR A 64 0.63 9.80 16.22
CA THR A 64 1.09 10.86 17.13
C THR A 64 -0.03 11.34 18.04
N LEU A 65 0.31 11.76 19.26
CA LEU A 65 -0.62 12.44 20.15
C LEU A 65 -0.95 13.83 19.60
N LYS A 66 -2.22 14.22 19.61
CA LYS A 66 -2.65 15.54 19.12
C LYS A 66 -2.21 16.68 20.03
N SER A 67 -1.97 16.42 21.32
CA SER A 67 -1.63 17.43 22.33
C SER A 67 -0.26 18.06 22.11
N ASP A 68 0.74 17.23 21.83
CA ASP A 68 2.16 17.60 21.81
C ASP A 68 2.89 17.09 20.57
N GLY A 69 2.26 16.19 19.80
CA GLY A 69 2.87 15.58 18.64
C GLY A 69 3.72 14.36 18.89
N LEU A 70 3.76 13.87 20.13
CA LEU A 70 4.60 12.74 20.49
C LEU A 70 4.20 11.51 19.67
N GLN A 71 5.16 10.95 18.94
CA GLN A 71 4.95 9.71 18.19
C GLN A 71 4.87 8.56 19.18
N PHE A 72 3.75 7.81 19.17
CA PHE A 72 3.56 6.64 20.02
C PHE A 72 3.65 5.33 19.25
N ASP A 73 3.46 5.36 17.93
CA ASP A 73 3.54 4.17 17.07
C ASP A 73 3.88 4.57 15.64
N ALA A 74 4.59 3.70 14.91
CA ALA A 74 4.86 3.90 13.49
C ALA A 74 5.33 2.63 12.79
N ILE A 75 4.81 2.42 11.58
CA ILE A 75 5.36 1.50 10.58
C ILE A 75 5.65 2.33 9.34
N LYS A 76 6.93 2.55 9.03
CA LYS A 76 7.37 3.48 7.97
C LYS A 76 7.90 2.79 6.71
N THR A 77 8.26 1.52 6.80
CA THR A 77 8.78 0.74 5.66
C THR A 77 7.67 -0.07 4.99
N PRO A 78 7.62 -0.12 3.65
CA PRO A 78 6.70 -0.98 2.92
C PRO A 78 7.04 -2.48 2.99
N ASP A 79 8.22 -2.84 3.48
CA ASP A 79 8.67 -4.25 3.53
C ASP A 79 7.92 -5.05 4.60
N THR A 80 7.56 -4.39 5.70
CA THR A 80 6.79 -4.98 6.81
C THR A 80 5.54 -4.14 7.06
N PRO A 81 4.57 -4.16 6.15
CA PRO A 81 3.36 -3.35 6.28
C PRO A 81 2.49 -3.86 7.43
N PHE A 82 1.74 -2.96 8.03
CA PHE A 82 0.69 -3.35 8.95
C PHE A 82 -0.50 -3.90 8.17
N GLU A 83 -0.93 -5.10 8.51
CA GLU A 83 -2.06 -5.76 7.87
C GLU A 83 -3.20 -6.02 8.85
N PHE A 84 -4.42 -5.69 8.43
CA PHE A 84 -5.64 -5.95 9.19
C PHE A 84 -6.85 -6.06 8.26
N ASN A 85 -7.95 -6.60 8.77
CA ASN A 85 -9.22 -6.69 8.06
C ASN A 85 -10.11 -5.48 8.37
N LEU A 86 -10.41 -4.66 7.36
CA LEU A 86 -11.29 -3.50 7.52
C LEU A 86 -12.72 -3.95 7.80
N GLY A 87 -13.36 -3.37 8.81
CA GLY A 87 -14.71 -3.67 9.28
C GLY A 87 -14.80 -4.86 10.24
N ALA A 88 -13.68 -5.47 10.63
CA ALA A 88 -13.66 -6.61 11.54
C ALA A 88 -13.55 -6.22 13.03
N GLY A 89 -13.30 -4.94 13.34
CA GLY A 89 -13.06 -4.49 14.71
C GLY A 89 -11.67 -4.87 15.22
N GLU A 90 -10.72 -5.08 14.31
CA GLU A 90 -9.32 -5.41 14.63
C GLU A 90 -8.50 -4.16 14.98
N VAL A 91 -8.99 -2.98 14.60
CA VAL A 91 -8.34 -1.68 14.83
C VAL A 91 -9.29 -0.71 15.53
N ILE A 92 -8.76 0.43 15.98
CA ILE A 92 -9.57 1.49 16.61
C ILE A 92 -10.67 2.00 15.67
N GLN A 93 -11.81 2.41 16.22
CA GLN A 93 -12.98 2.81 15.44
C GLN A 93 -12.68 3.93 14.42
N GLY A 94 -11.77 4.86 14.75
CA GLY A 94 -11.37 5.92 13.83
C GLY A 94 -10.67 5.41 12.57
N TRP A 95 -10.01 4.25 12.63
CA TRP A 95 -9.45 3.57 11.46
C TRP A 95 -10.53 2.83 10.68
N GLU A 96 -11.44 2.16 11.38
CA GLU A 96 -12.56 1.42 10.76
C GLU A 96 -13.42 2.31 9.87
N GLU A 97 -13.65 3.56 10.27
CA GLU A 97 -14.41 4.54 9.48
C GLU A 97 -13.49 5.40 8.57
N GLY A 98 -12.29 5.75 9.04
CA GLY A 98 -11.40 6.70 8.35
C GLY A 98 -10.71 6.15 7.09
N LEU A 99 -10.66 4.82 6.96
CA LEU A 99 -9.93 4.12 5.90
C LEU A 99 -10.84 3.48 4.86
N GLU A 100 -12.16 3.71 4.93
CA GLU A 100 -13.10 3.36 3.86
C GLU A 100 -12.88 4.24 2.61
N ASP A 101 -13.20 3.72 1.43
CA ASP A 101 -13.13 4.45 0.15
C ASP A 101 -11.74 5.02 -0.22
N MET A 102 -10.68 4.37 0.25
CA MET A 102 -9.29 4.76 0.02
C MET A 102 -8.69 4.03 -1.18
N CYS A 103 -7.99 4.76 -2.04
CA CYS A 103 -7.30 4.20 -3.19
C CYS A 103 -5.93 3.64 -2.81
N ILE A 104 -5.47 2.59 -3.50
CA ILE A 104 -4.08 2.12 -3.37
C ILE A 104 -3.11 3.26 -3.76
N GLY A 105 -2.15 3.57 -2.89
CA GLY A 105 -1.24 4.71 -3.04
C GLY A 105 -1.76 6.05 -2.51
N GLU A 106 -3.01 6.11 -2.01
CA GLU A 106 -3.53 7.29 -1.33
C GLU A 106 -2.83 7.47 0.03
N ARG A 107 -2.70 8.73 0.45
CA ARG A 107 -2.25 9.08 1.81
C ARG A 107 -3.32 9.93 2.49
N ARG A 108 -3.57 9.64 3.76
CA ARG A 108 -4.55 10.35 4.58
C ARG A 108 -3.94 10.78 5.89
N ARG A 109 -4.48 11.86 6.43
CA ARG A 109 -4.29 12.30 7.80
C ARG A 109 -5.63 12.15 8.52
N LEU A 110 -5.66 11.25 9.49
CA LEU A 110 -6.82 11.02 10.34
C LEU A 110 -6.61 11.76 11.67
N VAL A 111 -7.59 12.55 12.07
CA VAL A 111 -7.66 13.17 13.40
C VAL A 111 -8.76 12.47 14.17
N ILE A 112 -8.36 11.61 15.10
CA ILE A 112 -9.25 10.66 15.76
C ILE A 112 -9.55 11.19 17.18
N PRO A 113 -10.82 11.47 17.50
CA PRO A 113 -11.19 11.84 18.85
C PRO A 113 -10.99 10.65 19.80
N ALA A 114 -10.68 10.90 21.06
CA ALA A 114 -10.44 9.83 22.04
C ALA A 114 -11.54 8.75 22.07
N SER A 115 -12.81 9.14 21.90
CA SER A 115 -13.96 8.23 21.86
C SER A 115 -13.92 7.19 20.71
N MET A 116 -13.14 7.46 19.66
CA MET A 116 -12.92 6.55 18.52
C MET A 116 -11.48 5.99 18.49
N GLY A 117 -10.69 6.26 19.52
CA GLY A 117 -9.33 5.77 19.73
C GLY A 117 -9.25 4.83 20.92
N TYR A 118 -8.47 5.20 21.94
CA TYR A 118 -8.30 4.41 23.17
C TYR A 118 -9.23 4.84 24.33
N GLY A 119 -10.07 5.85 24.11
CA GLY A 119 -11.09 6.31 25.07
C GLY A 119 -10.53 6.77 26.42
N HIS A 120 -11.40 6.69 27.43
CA HIS A 120 -11.08 7.08 28.80
C HIS A 120 -10.04 6.17 29.48
N SER A 121 -9.81 4.97 28.96
CA SER A 121 -8.81 4.05 29.50
C SER A 121 -7.39 4.40 29.04
N GLY A 122 -7.25 5.04 27.87
CA GLY A 122 -5.95 5.21 27.23
C GLY A 122 -5.29 3.87 26.90
N ASN A 123 -3.99 3.91 26.63
CA ASN A 123 -3.13 2.73 26.50
C ASN A 123 -1.81 3.00 27.21
N TYR A 124 -1.77 2.74 28.51
CA TYR A 124 -0.55 2.90 29.32
C TYR A 124 0.47 1.78 29.13
N GLY A 125 0.13 0.73 28.37
CA GLY A 125 1.05 -0.35 28.01
C GLY A 125 1.88 -0.07 26.76
N SER A 126 1.57 0.97 26.00
CA SER A 126 2.42 1.41 24.89
C SER A 126 3.63 2.20 25.40
N ASP A 127 4.70 2.23 24.60
CA ASP A 127 5.88 3.06 24.85
C ASP A 127 6.16 3.97 23.64
N PRO A 128 5.91 5.29 23.75
CA PRO A 128 5.39 6.01 24.91
C PRO A 128 3.90 5.71 25.21
N PRO A 129 3.45 5.93 26.46
CA PRO A 129 2.06 5.67 26.87
C PRO A 129 1.09 6.63 26.20
N ILE A 130 -0.10 6.14 25.86
CA ILE A 130 -1.21 6.96 25.37
C ILE A 130 -2.12 7.29 26.56
N PRO A 131 -2.21 8.56 26.99
CA PRO A 131 -3.05 8.94 28.13
C PRO A 131 -4.54 8.67 27.89
N ALA A 132 -5.30 8.57 28.98
CA ALA A 132 -6.76 8.64 28.95
C ALA A 132 -7.23 9.90 28.19
N ASP A 133 -8.33 9.75 27.43
CA ASP A 133 -8.98 10.82 26.70
C ASP A 133 -8.05 11.56 25.69
N ALA A 134 -7.00 10.89 25.23
CA ALA A 134 -6.08 11.44 24.24
C ALA A 134 -6.67 11.39 22.81
N ASP A 135 -6.72 12.57 22.16
CA ASP A 135 -6.95 12.67 20.73
C ASP A 135 -5.69 12.26 19.95
N LEU A 136 -5.88 11.55 18.84
CA LEU A 136 -4.79 10.97 18.06
C LEU A 136 -4.73 11.57 16.67
N VAL A 137 -3.54 11.58 16.10
CA VAL A 137 -3.32 11.94 14.70
C VAL A 137 -2.55 10.83 14.03
N PHE A 138 -3.10 10.28 12.96
CA PHE A 138 -2.46 9.27 12.13
C PHE A 138 -2.21 9.82 10.74
N ASP A 139 -0.96 9.80 10.30
CA ASP A 139 -0.61 9.96 8.89
C ASP A 139 -0.44 8.56 8.29
N THR A 140 -1.34 8.15 7.38
CA THR A 140 -1.45 6.80 6.82
C THR A 140 -1.21 6.79 5.32
N ALA A 141 -0.71 5.66 4.78
CA ALA A 141 -0.67 5.40 3.35
C ALA A 141 -1.08 3.96 3.04
N LEU A 142 -2.06 3.80 2.15
CA LEU A 142 -2.53 2.49 1.72
C LEU A 142 -1.57 1.93 0.67
N LEU A 143 -0.94 0.81 0.97
CA LEU A 143 0.02 0.17 0.07
C LEU A 143 -0.64 -0.86 -0.83
N ASP A 144 -1.57 -1.66 -0.29
CA ASP A 144 -2.26 -2.68 -1.07
C ASP A 144 -3.58 -3.13 -0.41
N ILE A 145 -4.43 -3.78 -1.21
CA ILE A 145 -5.66 -4.46 -0.77
C ILE A 145 -5.48 -5.96 -1.04
N ARG A 146 -5.11 -6.71 0.02
CA ARG A 146 -4.74 -8.13 0.02
C ARG A 146 -5.95 -9.08 -0.03
N ASN A 147 -6.93 -8.79 -0.88
CA ASN A 147 -8.05 -9.70 -1.09
C ASN A 147 -7.55 -11.03 -1.66
N LYS A 148 -7.97 -12.17 -1.09
CA LYS A 148 -7.63 -13.52 -1.62
C LYS A 148 -7.99 -13.69 -3.11
N ALA A 149 -8.93 -12.88 -3.63
CA ALA A 149 -9.33 -12.86 -5.04
C ALA A 149 -8.55 -11.85 -5.91
N ALA A 150 -8.04 -10.74 -5.36
CA ALA A 150 -7.33 -9.70 -6.12
C ALA A 150 -5.91 -10.14 -6.50
N HIS A 151 -5.26 -10.96 -5.66
CA HIS A 151 -3.97 -11.58 -5.96
C HIS A 151 -4.05 -12.74 -6.96
N ASN A 152 -5.25 -13.19 -7.34
CA ASN A 152 -5.41 -14.23 -8.36
C ASN A 152 -5.43 -13.68 -9.79
N LYS A 153 -5.21 -12.37 -9.96
CA LYS A 153 -4.83 -11.80 -11.24
C LYS A 153 -3.31 -11.60 -11.22
N PRO A 154 -2.52 -12.39 -11.96
CA PRO A 154 -1.09 -12.14 -12.02
C PRO A 154 -0.89 -10.72 -12.54
N MET A 155 -0.18 -9.89 -11.78
CA MET A 155 0.46 -8.69 -12.32
C MET A 155 1.53 -9.16 -13.31
N ILE A 156 1.10 -9.59 -14.49
CA ILE A 156 1.97 -9.60 -15.66
C ILE A 156 2.24 -8.13 -15.91
N SER A 157 3.40 -7.67 -15.47
CA SER A 157 4.10 -6.55 -16.08
C SER A 157 4.10 -6.82 -17.58
N LYS A 158 3.12 -6.25 -18.29
CA LYS A 158 3.21 -6.16 -19.73
C LYS A 158 4.34 -5.17 -19.98
N ARG A 159 5.50 -5.71 -20.35
CA ARG A 159 6.51 -4.91 -21.05
C ARG A 159 5.82 -4.22 -22.23
N PRO A 160 6.11 -2.95 -22.54
CA PRO A 160 5.46 -2.23 -23.64
C PRO A 160 5.80 -2.73 -25.06
N ASP A 161 6.35 -3.94 -25.23
CA ASP A 161 6.90 -4.40 -26.51
C ASP A 161 6.16 -5.60 -27.12
N ASP A 162 5.04 -6.06 -26.54
CA ASP A 162 4.28 -7.19 -27.06
C ASP A 162 3.09 -6.73 -27.91
N ASP A 163 3.42 -6.14 -29.06
CA ASP A 163 2.50 -5.82 -30.16
C ASP A 163 2.82 -6.71 -31.37
N ASP A 164 2.00 -7.76 -31.50
CA ASP A 164 1.44 -8.29 -32.75
C ASP A 164 2.37 -8.72 -33.92
N GLN A 165 2.64 -10.02 -34.00
CA GLN A 165 2.53 -10.75 -35.28
C GLN A 165 1.88 -12.12 -35.05
N GLY A 166 0.58 -12.22 -35.32
CA GLY A 166 -0.14 -13.49 -35.32
C GLY A 166 0.17 -14.43 -36.51
N ARG A 167 -0.21 -15.72 -36.32
CA ARG A 167 -0.53 -16.76 -37.34
C ARG A 167 0.72 -17.35 -38.05
N TRP A 168 0.96 -18.68 -38.09
CA TRP A 168 0.17 -19.70 -38.79
C TRP A 168 0.29 -21.13 -38.19
N LEU A 169 -0.79 -21.88 -38.38
CA LEU A 169 -1.11 -23.25 -37.97
C LEU A 169 -0.20 -24.31 -38.60
N TRP A 170 0.23 -25.34 -37.85
CA TRP A 170 0.19 -26.77 -38.23
C TRP A 170 0.32 -27.67 -36.98
N GLY A 171 -0.76 -28.36 -36.63
CA GLY A 171 -0.75 -29.48 -35.68
C GLY A 171 -0.67 -30.81 -36.45
N TRP A 172 0.16 -31.73 -35.97
CA TRP A 172 0.21 -33.11 -36.46
C TRP A 172 0.03 -34.07 -35.29
N THR A 173 -1.15 -34.66 -35.18
CA THR A 173 -1.35 -35.95 -34.51
C THR A 173 -2.66 -36.56 -35.03
N VAL A 174 -2.58 -37.54 -35.94
CA VAL A 174 -3.65 -38.52 -36.16
C VAL A 174 -3.01 -39.86 -36.57
N LEU A 175 -3.29 -40.89 -35.77
CA LEU A 175 -3.10 -42.32 -36.03
C LEU A 175 -4.09 -42.83 -37.10
N GLU A 176 -3.76 -43.95 -37.76
CA GLU A 176 -4.62 -45.06 -38.24
C GLU A 176 -4.12 -45.54 -39.62
N SER A 177 -3.38 -46.65 -39.75
CA SER A 177 -3.79 -48.08 -39.80
C SER A 177 -4.68 -48.48 -40.98
N LEU A 178 -4.34 -49.63 -41.60
CA LEU A 178 -4.82 -50.25 -42.87
C LEU A 178 -4.02 -49.77 -44.10
N GLY A 179 -3.42 -50.58 -44.96
CA GLY A 179 -3.53 -52.01 -45.21
C GLY A 179 -3.56 -52.22 -46.74
N TYR A 180 -2.57 -52.97 -47.27
CA TYR A 180 -2.56 -53.69 -48.55
C TYR A 180 -2.33 -52.98 -49.92
N ILE A 181 -1.25 -53.48 -50.58
CA ILE A 181 -1.11 -53.91 -52.01
C ILE A 181 -1.08 -52.85 -53.12
N LEU A 182 0.04 -52.74 -53.85
CA LEU A 182 0.30 -53.44 -55.13
C LEU A 182 1.67 -53.00 -55.69
N GLU A 183 2.46 -53.97 -56.16
CA GLU A 183 3.64 -53.76 -57.00
C GLU A 183 3.30 -53.04 -58.31
N CYS A 184 4.28 -52.33 -58.88
CA CYS A 184 4.87 -52.58 -60.20
C CYS A 184 5.43 -51.32 -60.88
N ILE A 185 6.73 -51.39 -61.21
CA ILE A 185 7.36 -51.06 -62.52
C ILE A 185 7.22 -49.58 -62.95
N LEU A 186 8.29 -48.77 -63.03
CA LEU A 186 9.26 -48.77 -64.13
C LEU A 186 10.54 -47.99 -63.80
N VAL A 187 11.66 -48.66 -64.07
CA VAL A 187 12.97 -48.10 -64.42
C VAL A 187 12.84 -47.20 -65.64
N PHE A 188 13.46 -46.01 -65.68
CA PHE A 188 14.13 -45.44 -66.87
C PHE A 188 15.02 -44.26 -66.43
N PHE A 189 16.34 -44.47 -66.60
CA PHE A 189 17.49 -43.54 -66.66
C PHE A 189 17.71 -42.45 -65.60
#